data_AF-A0A0B6Z9M6-F1
#
_entry.id   AF-A0A0B6Z9M6-F1
#
_cell.length_a   1.000
_cell.length_b   1.000
_cell.length_c   1.000
_cell.angle_alpha   90.00
_cell.angle_beta   90.00
_cell.angle_gamma   90.00
#
_symmetry.space_group_name_H-M   'P 1'
#
loop_
_entity.id
_entity.type
_entity.pdbx_description
1 polymer ?
#
loop_
_entity_poly.entity_id
_entity_poly.type
_entity_poly.pdbx_seq_one_letter_code
_entity_poly.pdbx_strand_id
1 'polypeptide(L)' 'TGEKPYRCDVCGVEYTHCINLKRHQRKHTGEKPYRCDVCGEGFAQHGSLKTHKRKHSVDNPYLTISSSLMQTQGEY' A
#
# COMPACT_ATOMS: atom_id res chain seq x y z
N THR A 1 3.15 30.94 -10.00
CA THR A 1 3.30 30.23 -11.30
C THR A 1 2.99 28.76 -11.08
N GLY A 2 1.75 28.35 -11.38
CA GLY A 2 1.25 26.99 -11.12
C GLY A 2 1.56 26.02 -12.26
N GLU A 3 2.74 26.13 -12.86
CA GLU A 3 3.09 25.33 -14.04
C GLU A 3 3.18 23.84 -13.68
N LYS A 4 2.57 23.00 -14.52
CA LYS A 4 2.53 21.54 -14.37
C LYS A 4 3.22 20.90 -15.57
N PRO A 5 4.57 20.95 -15.64
CA PRO A 5 5.29 20.51 -16.83
C PRO A 5 5.23 18.99 -17.05
N TYR A 6 4.76 18.21 -16.09
CA TYR A 6 4.74 16.75 -16.17
C TYR A 6 3.35 16.22 -16.50
N ARG A 7 3.13 15.86 -17.76
CA ARG A 7 1.86 15.33 -18.27
C ARG A 7 1.89 13.80 -18.40
N CYS A 8 0.77 13.15 -18.09
CA CYS A 8 0.59 11.73 -18.36
C CYS A 8 0.11 11.52 -19.79
N ASP A 9 0.84 10.71 -20.56
CA ASP A 9 0.50 10.46 -21.98
C ASP A 9 -0.74 9.57 -22.15
N VAL A 10 -1.15 8.83 -21.12
CA VAL A 10 -2.31 7.91 -21.18
C VAL A 10 -3.63 8.65 -20.95
N CYS A 11 -3.67 9.56 -19.97
CA CYS A 11 -4.92 10.23 -19.57
C CYS A 11 -4.83 11.76 -19.54
N GLY A 12 -3.69 12.34 -19.92
CA GLY A 12 -3.49 13.78 -20.02
C GLY A 12 -3.34 14.52 -18.69
N VAL A 13 -3.42 13.84 -17.54
CA VAL A 13 -3.31 14.48 -16.22
C VAL A 13 -1.93 15.08 -16.01
N GLU A 14 -1.90 16.32 -15.52
CA GLU A 14 -0.67 17.08 -15.32
C GLU A 14 -0.29 17.23 -13.84
N TYR A 15 1.02 17.27 -13.60
CA TYR A 15 1.63 17.34 -12.28
C TYR A 15 2.73 18.41 -12.25
N THR A 16 2.90 19.02 -11.08
CA THR A 16 4.01 19.96 -10.81
C THR A 16 5.35 19.26 -10.62
N HIS A 17 5.36 17.98 -10.24
CA HIS A 17 6.57 17.21 -9.97
C HIS A 17 6.57 15.87 -10.70
N CYS A 18 7.73 15.48 -11.24
CA CYS A 18 7.93 14.22 -11.96
C CYS A 18 7.59 12.99 -11.11
N ILE A 19 7.87 13.02 -9.80
CA ILE A 19 7.58 11.90 -8.90
C ILE A 19 6.07 11.64 -8.77
N ASN A 20 5.25 12.68 -8.88
CA ASN A 20 3.80 12.55 -8.87
C ASN A 20 3.28 11.92 -10.16
N LEU A 21 3.84 12.31 -11.31
CA LEU A 21 3.56 11.67 -12.59
C LEU A 21 3.98 10.19 -12.58
N LYS A 22 5.20 9.88 -12.14
CA LYS A 22 5.70 8.49 -12.07
C LYS A 22 4.83 7.62 -11.16
N ARG A 23 4.42 8.15 -10.00
CA ARG A 23 3.49 7.47 -9.09
C ARG A 23 2.11 7.28 -9.72
N HIS A 24 1.62 8.27 -10.47
CA HIS A 24 0.36 8.17 -11.19
C HIS A 24 0.42 7.07 -12.26
N GLN A 25 1.50 6.99 -13.03
CA GLN A 25 1.67 5.99 -14.10
C GLN A 25 1.55 4.54 -13.59
N ARG A 26 1.92 4.27 -12.33
CA ARG A 26 1.72 2.95 -11.70
C ARG A 26 0.25 2.51 -11.65
N LYS A 27 -0.70 3.43 -11.71
CA LYS A 27 -2.14 3.11 -11.79
C LYS A 27 -2.51 2.49 -13.14
N HIS A 28 -1.79 2.86 -14.21
CA HIS A 28 -2.01 2.32 -15.55
C HIS A 28 -1.26 1.01 -15.74
N THR A 29 -0.02 0.91 -15.26
CA THR A 29 0.80 -0.29 -15.42
C THR A 29 0.49 -1.39 -14.41
N GLY A 30 -0.18 -1.06 -13.30
CA GLY A 30 -0.39 -1.98 -12.19
C GLY A 30 0.88 -2.31 -11.40
N GLU A 31 1.99 -1.60 -11.64
CA GLU A 31 3.27 -1.86 -10.98
C GLU A 31 3.15 -1.68 -9.46
N LYS A 32 3.56 -2.72 -8.72
CA LYS A 32 3.53 -2.78 -7.25
C LYS A 32 4.95 -3.05 -6.72
N PRO A 33 5.83 -2.04 -6.74
CA PRO A 33 7.24 -2.24 -6.38
C PRO A 33 7.46 -2.46 -4.88
N TYR A 34 6.49 -2.10 -4.03
CA TYR A 34 6.61 -2.27 -2.59
C TYR A 34 5.86 -3.52 -2.15
N ARG A 35 6.59 -4.55 -1.70
CA ARG A 35 5.98 -5.79 -1.20
C ARG A 35 6.05 -5.85 0.32
N CYS A 36 5.01 -6.41 0.92
CA CYS A 36 5.04 -6.75 2.34
C CYS A 36 5.94 -7.98 2.54
N ASP A 37 6.87 -7.87 3.47
CA ASP A 37 7.78 -8.91 3.94
C ASP A 37 7.07 -10.00 4.75
N VAL A 38 5.89 -9.71 5.31
CA VAL A 38 5.11 -10.65 6.12
C VAL A 38 4.17 -11.51 5.26
N CYS A 39 3.37 -10.89 4.40
CA CYS A 39 2.34 -11.60 3.61
C CYS A 39 2.55 -11.57 2.10
N GLY A 40 3.60 -10.91 1.60
CA GLY A 40 3.90 -10.81 0.17
C GLY A 40 3.01 -9.82 -0.62
N GLU A 41 2.02 -9.18 0.01
CA GLU A 41 1.10 -8.27 -0.68
C GLU A 41 1.84 -7.06 -1.29
N GLY A 42 1.56 -6.77 -2.56
CA GLY A 42 2.19 -5.70 -3.32
C GLY A 42 1.39 -4.39 -3.33
N PHE A 43 2.10 -3.27 -3.20
CA PHE A 43 1.57 -1.91 -3.18
C PHE A 43 2.29 -1.01 -4.20
N ALA A 44 1.52 -0.08 -4.79
CA ALA A 44 2.05 0.92 -5.73
C ALA A 44 2.78 2.08 -5.03
N GLN A 45 2.57 2.26 -3.71
CA GLN A 45 3.11 3.36 -2.91
C GLN A 45 3.67 2.89 -1.56
N HIS A 46 4.79 3.47 -1.14
CA HIS A 46 5.42 3.19 0.15
C HIS A 46 4.50 3.51 1.34
N GLY A 47 3.74 4.62 1.29
CA GLY A 47 2.80 4.98 2.35
C GLY A 47 1.70 3.93 2.55
N SER A 48 1.20 3.33 1.47
CA SER A 48 0.22 2.24 1.53
C SER A 48 0.80 0.99 2.20
N LEU A 49 2.04 0.60 1.85
CA LEU A 49 2.74 -0.49 2.52
C LEU A 49 2.94 -0.18 4.02
N LYS A 50 3.38 1.03 4.37
CA LYS A 50 3.61 1.43 5.77
C LYS A 50 2.33 1.30 6.61
N THR A 51 1.20 1.76 6.08
CA THR A 51 -0.10 1.61 6.75
C THR A 51 -0.54 0.15 6.81
N HIS A 52 -0.33 -0.61 5.73
CA HIS A 52 -0.62 -2.04 5.71
C HIS A 52 0.20 -2.81 6.77
N LYS A 53 1.49 -2.52 6.94
CA LYS A 53 2.35 -3.18 7.95
C LYS A 53 1.82 -3.02 9.38
N ARG A 54 1.06 -1.97 9.68
CA ARG A 54 0.40 -1.82 10.99
C ARG A 54 -0.64 -2.91 11.25
N LYS A 55 -1.18 -3.54 10.20
CA LYS A 55 -2.08 -4.70 10.35
C LYS A 55 -1.36 -5.96 10.83
N HIS A 56 -0.05 -6.05 10.60
CA HIS A 56 0.78 -7.16 11.08
C HIS A 56 1.38 -6.89 12.46
N SER A 57 1.23 -5.67 12.98
CA SER A 57 1.73 -5.30 14.30
C SER A 57 0.77 -5.83 15.36
N VAL A 58 1.28 -6.66 16.27
CA VAL A 58 0.54 -7.18 17.44
C VAL A 58 0.04 -6.04 18.35
N ASP A 59 0.75 -4.90 18.35
CA ASP A 59 0.37 -3.66 19.05
C ASP A 59 -0.62 -2.75 18.29
N ASN A 60 -1.38 -3.30 17.33
CA ASN A 60 -2.49 -2.56 16.73
C ASN A 60 -3.77 -2.79 17.54
N PRO A 61 -4.25 -1.81 18.34
CA PRO A 61 -5.42 -1.99 19.21
C PRO A 61 -6.72 -2.31 18.45
N TYR A 62 -6.72 -2.20 17.11
CA TYR A 62 -7.86 -2.54 16.26
C TYR A 62 -7.92 -4.02 15.82
N LEU A 63 -6.85 -4.81 15.98
CA LEU A 63 -6.80 -6.21 15.55
C LEU A 63 -6.71 -7.22 16.71
N THR A 64 -6.45 -6.74 17.92
CA THR A 64 -6.40 -7.58 19.13
C THR A 64 -7.79 -8.11 19.54
N ILE A 65 -8.88 -7.53 19.03
CA ILE A 65 -10.26 -7.97 19.33
C ILE A 65 -10.61 -9.29 18.61
N SER A 66 -9.96 -9.62 17.49
CA SER A 66 -10.29 -10.80 16.68
C SER A 66 -9.40 -12.03 16.89
N SER A 67 -8.44 -12.00 17.82
CA SER A 67 -7.48 -13.11 18.05
C SER A 67 -7.78 -13.97 19.29
N SER A 68 -9.02 -13.97 19.81
CA SER A 68 -9.39 -14.77 21.00
C SER A 68 -9.94 -16.18 20.72
N LEU A 69 -9.81 -16.75 19.53
CA LEU A 69 -10.34 -18.11 19.25
C LEU A 69 -9.41 -18.97 18.39
N MET A 70 -8.24 -19.28 18.93
CA MET A 70 -7.52 -20.52 18.63
C MET A 70 -7.17 -21.20 19.97
N GLN A 71 -8.18 -21.70 20.66
CA GLN A 71 -7.99 -22.78 21.64
C GLN A 71 -8.31 -24.07 20.90
N THR A 72 -7.25 -24.75 20.50
CA THR A 72 -7.29 -26.14 20.03
C THR A 72 -7.94 -26.99 21.11
N GLN A 73 -9.11 -27.56 20.83
CA GLN A 73 -9.53 -28.78 21.53
C GLN A 73 -8.57 -29.88 21.08
N GLY A 74 -7.58 -30.14 21.94
CA GLY A 74 -6.82 -31.38 21.97
C GLY A 74 -7.33 -32.20 23.15
N GLU A 75 -7.80 -33.40 22.83
CA GLU A 75 -8.07 -34.57 23.67
C GLU A 75 -6.99 -34.68 24.77
N TYR A 76 -7.27 -35.02 26.04
CA TYR A 76 -7.77 -36.28 26.62
C TYR A 76 -8.49 -36.03 27.96
#